data_AF-A0A6U0GZF5-F1
#
_entry.id   AF-A0A6U0GZF5-F1
#
_cell.length_a   1.000
_cell.length_b   1.000
_cell.length_c   1.000
_cell.angle_alpha   90.00
_cell.angle_beta   90.00
_cell.angle_gamma   90.00
#
_symmetry.space_group_name_H-M   'P 1'
#
loop_
_entity.id
_entity.type
_entity.pdbx_description
1 polymer ?
#
loop_
_entity_poly.entity_id
_entity_poly.type
_entity_poly.pdbx_seq_one_letter_code
_entity_poly.pdbx_strand_id
1 'polypeptide(L)'
;MPELPKEYCTPIAEGATIPSVTFKTRVRIESEDENPFDWKDVTSEDYFKGKRVVIFSLPGAFTPTCSTTHLPGYEAAYEDIKDCGVDEILCLSVNDAFVMRQWGLAQGLTEDKTIGANGFTKVKLVPDGACLFTRGMGMSCVWEKERGFGERSWRYSAVINDMKVEKLFIEGGGITQDSGPDPFECSDAQTMLAYLKK
;
A
#
# COMPACT_ATOMS: atom_id res chain seq x y z
N MET A 1 -16.73 -13.19 -11.03
CA MET A 1 -15.87 -14.27 -10.46
C MET A 1 -16.66 -15.07 -9.42
N PRO A 2 -16.20 -16.22 -8.89
CA PRO A 2 -16.79 -16.76 -7.65
C PRO A 2 -16.76 -15.69 -6.55
N GLU A 3 -17.76 -15.70 -5.65
CA GLU A 3 -17.78 -14.80 -4.50
C GLU A 3 -16.51 -14.95 -3.68
N LEU A 4 -15.96 -13.83 -3.20
CA LEU A 4 -14.79 -13.85 -2.34
C LEU A 4 -15.11 -14.52 -1.01
N PRO A 5 -14.21 -15.34 -0.46
CA PRO A 5 -14.33 -15.85 0.91
C PRO A 5 -14.52 -14.71 1.91
N LYS A 6 -15.42 -14.92 2.87
CA LYS A 6 -15.82 -13.89 3.85
C LYS A 6 -14.62 -13.35 4.63
N GLU A 7 -13.67 -14.20 4.95
CA GLU A 7 -12.43 -13.84 5.65
C GLU A 7 -11.59 -12.82 4.88
N TYR A 8 -11.62 -12.83 3.54
CA TYR A 8 -10.86 -11.87 2.72
C TYR A 8 -11.49 -10.48 2.70
N CYS A 9 -12.73 -10.36 3.17
CA CYS A 9 -13.51 -9.12 3.20
C CYS A 9 -13.93 -8.74 4.62
N THR A 10 -13.33 -9.36 5.64
CA THR A 10 -13.57 -9.03 7.06
C THR A 10 -12.29 -8.44 7.63
N PRO A 11 -12.19 -7.11 7.77
CA PRO A 11 -10.98 -6.44 8.25
C PRO A 11 -10.48 -7.01 9.58
N ILE A 12 -9.16 -7.17 9.69
CA ILE A 12 -8.55 -7.49 10.98
C ILE A 12 -8.69 -6.31 11.95
N ALA A 13 -8.70 -6.61 13.26
CA ALA A 13 -8.88 -5.61 14.29
C ALA A 13 -7.57 -4.89 14.66
N GLU A 14 -7.68 -3.69 15.25
CA GLU A 14 -6.57 -3.06 15.96
C GLU A 14 -6.06 -4.00 17.07
N GLY A 15 -4.74 -4.11 17.19
CA GLY A 15 -4.03 -5.06 18.05
C GLY A 15 -3.74 -6.42 17.42
N ALA A 16 -4.37 -6.76 16.28
CA ALA A 16 -4.11 -8.01 15.58
C ALA A 16 -2.75 -8.00 14.88
N THR A 17 -2.16 -9.18 14.71
CA THR A 17 -0.94 -9.36 13.90
C THR A 17 -1.31 -9.31 12.42
N ILE A 18 -0.55 -8.54 11.63
CA ILE A 18 -0.72 -8.46 10.18
C ILE A 18 -0.32 -9.79 9.51
N PRO A 19 -0.75 -10.04 8.27
CA PRO A 19 -0.36 -11.24 7.53
C PRO A 19 1.15 -11.34 7.33
N SER A 20 1.68 -12.55 7.44
CA SER A 20 3.05 -12.88 7.01
C SER A 20 2.99 -13.37 5.58
N VAL A 21 3.40 -12.53 4.63
CA VAL A 21 3.46 -12.85 3.19
C VAL A 21 4.77 -12.39 2.57
N THR A 22 5.08 -12.96 1.40
CA THR A 22 6.21 -12.56 0.57
C THR A 22 5.76 -11.79 -0.66
N PHE A 23 6.20 -10.55 -0.79
CA PHE A 23 6.01 -9.70 -1.96
C PHE A 23 7.07 -10.00 -3.01
N LYS A 24 6.64 -10.18 -4.26
CA LYS A 24 7.54 -10.31 -5.42
C LYS A 24 7.91 -8.93 -5.92
N THR A 25 9.02 -8.40 -5.41
CA THR A 25 9.52 -7.06 -5.73
C THR A 25 10.67 -7.10 -6.72
N ARG A 26 11.16 -5.93 -7.15
CA ARG A 26 12.34 -5.82 -8.00
C ARG A 26 13.30 -4.80 -7.42
N VAL A 27 14.58 -5.16 -7.29
CA VAL A 27 15.62 -4.27 -6.77
C VAL A 27 16.60 -3.88 -7.84
N ARG A 28 17.15 -2.67 -7.72
CA ARG A 28 18.18 -2.19 -8.63
C ARG A 28 19.45 -3.03 -8.48
N ILE A 29 20.00 -3.45 -9.59
CA ILE A 29 21.27 -4.17 -9.68
C ILE A 29 22.29 -3.34 -10.44
N GLU A 30 23.56 -3.72 -10.34
CA GLU A 30 24.61 -3.17 -11.20
C GLU A 30 24.44 -3.79 -12.59
N SER A 31 23.93 -2.99 -13.53
CA SER A 31 23.77 -3.38 -14.94
C SER A 31 23.77 -2.13 -15.82
N GLU A 32 24.26 -2.27 -17.05
CA GLU A 32 24.18 -1.25 -18.12
C GLU A 32 22.84 -1.31 -18.88
N ASP A 33 21.98 -2.28 -18.59
CA ASP A 33 20.67 -2.43 -19.24
C ASP A 33 19.73 -1.26 -18.93
N GLU A 34 18.81 -0.96 -19.86
CA GLU A 34 17.75 0.04 -19.66
C GLU A 34 16.82 -0.29 -18.48
N ASN A 35 16.74 -1.57 -18.10
CA ASN A 35 15.97 -2.07 -16.97
C ASN A 35 16.90 -2.81 -15.97
N PRO A 36 17.71 -2.08 -15.20
CA PRO A 36 18.76 -2.66 -14.34
C PRO A 36 18.16 -3.16 -13.01
N PHE A 37 17.21 -4.10 -13.09
CA PHE A 37 16.48 -4.61 -11.94
C PHE A 37 16.32 -6.13 -11.99
N ASP A 38 16.51 -6.79 -10.85
CA ASP A 38 16.26 -8.23 -10.69
C ASP A 38 15.20 -8.49 -9.60
N TRP A 39 14.62 -9.69 -9.60
CA TRP A 39 13.63 -10.11 -8.63
C TRP A 39 14.22 -10.18 -7.22
N LYS A 40 13.44 -9.71 -6.25
CA LYS A 40 13.73 -9.89 -4.84
C LYS A 40 12.45 -10.19 -4.07
N ASP A 41 12.50 -11.27 -3.33
CA ASP A 41 11.49 -11.58 -2.33
C ASP A 41 11.70 -10.65 -1.13
N VAL A 42 10.65 -9.92 -0.76
CA VAL A 42 10.62 -9.09 0.43
C VAL A 42 9.42 -9.51 1.26
N THR A 43 9.64 -9.84 2.52
CA THR A 43 8.61 -10.34 3.42
C THR A 43 7.89 -9.21 4.15
N SER A 44 6.75 -9.53 4.77
CA SER A 44 6.07 -8.59 5.67
C SER A 44 6.99 -8.24 6.85
N GLU A 45 7.75 -9.20 7.36
CA GLU A 45 8.72 -9.00 8.43
C GLU A 45 9.82 -8.01 8.02
N ASP A 46 10.33 -8.07 6.78
CA ASP A 46 11.32 -7.11 6.29
C ASP A 46 10.80 -5.66 6.32
N TYR A 47 9.50 -5.48 6.05
CA TYR A 47 8.86 -4.17 6.07
C TYR A 47 8.48 -3.71 7.49
N PHE A 48 7.96 -4.60 8.34
CA PHE A 48 7.21 -4.19 9.54
C PHE A 48 7.81 -4.66 10.87
N LYS A 49 8.69 -5.67 10.88
CA LYS A 49 9.23 -6.21 12.15
C LYS A 49 10.20 -5.22 12.79
N GLY A 50 9.98 -4.94 14.08
CA GLY A 50 10.78 -3.97 14.85
C GLY A 50 10.66 -2.52 14.35
N LYS A 51 9.64 -2.21 13.53
CA LYS A 51 9.41 -0.90 12.92
C LYS A 51 8.01 -0.41 13.22
N ARG A 52 7.85 0.91 13.26
CA ARG A 52 6.55 1.60 13.22
C ARG A 52 6.34 2.18 11.83
N VAL A 53 5.41 1.63 11.08
CA VAL A 53 5.23 1.87 9.65
C VAL A 53 3.84 2.42 9.38
N VAL A 54 3.76 3.47 8.57
CA VAL A 54 2.51 3.89 7.97
C VAL A 54 2.33 3.13 6.66
N ILE A 55 1.19 2.48 6.48
CA ILE A 55 0.80 1.87 5.21
C ILE A 55 -0.55 2.43 4.78
N PHE A 56 -0.69 2.78 3.52
CA PHE A 56 -1.97 3.07 2.91
C PHE A 56 -2.15 2.22 1.66
N SER A 57 -3.39 1.79 1.44
CA SER A 57 -3.76 0.99 0.28
C SER A 57 -4.81 1.67 -0.57
N LEU A 58 -4.82 1.29 -1.84
CA LEU A 58 -5.68 1.88 -2.85
C LEU A 58 -6.10 0.85 -3.90
N PRO A 59 -7.20 1.10 -4.65
CA PRO A 59 -7.75 0.13 -5.59
C PRO A 59 -6.85 -0.18 -6.80
N GLY A 60 -6.02 0.77 -7.23
CA GLY A 60 -5.16 0.56 -8.39
C GLY A 60 -4.28 1.74 -8.76
N ALA A 61 -3.06 1.43 -9.21
CA ALA A 61 -2.18 2.37 -9.88
C ALA A 61 -2.86 3.04 -11.09
N PHE A 62 -2.46 4.27 -11.43
CA PHE A 62 -3.00 5.10 -12.51
C PHE A 62 -4.48 5.50 -12.43
N THR A 63 -5.18 5.18 -11.33
CA THR A 63 -6.58 5.61 -11.14
C THR A 63 -6.67 7.03 -10.58
N PRO A 64 -7.77 7.79 -10.82
CA PRO A 64 -7.82 9.23 -10.56
C PRO A 64 -7.56 9.62 -9.10
N THR A 65 -8.38 9.19 -8.14
CA THR A 65 -8.23 9.56 -6.71
C THR A 65 -6.86 9.20 -6.14
N CYS A 66 -6.33 8.06 -6.57
CA CYS A 66 -5.03 7.55 -6.17
C CYS A 66 -3.88 8.44 -6.66
N SER A 67 -4.00 8.95 -7.89
CA SER A 67 -2.94 9.69 -8.59
C SER A 67 -3.03 11.20 -8.41
N THR A 68 -4.17 11.74 -8.00
CA THR A 68 -4.33 13.19 -7.77
C THR A 68 -4.18 13.58 -6.32
N THR A 69 -4.50 12.68 -5.38
CA THR A 69 -4.66 13.07 -3.97
C THR A 69 -3.96 12.11 -3.01
N HIS A 70 -4.24 10.80 -3.07
CA HIS A 70 -3.83 9.88 -2.01
C HIS A 70 -2.30 9.75 -1.89
N LEU A 71 -1.62 9.26 -2.94
CA LEU A 71 -0.16 9.12 -2.95
C LEU A 71 0.55 10.49 -2.86
N PRO A 72 0.18 11.53 -3.66
CA PRO A 72 0.80 12.85 -3.55
C PRO A 72 0.70 13.47 -2.15
N GLY A 73 -0.43 13.24 -1.45
CA GLY A 73 -0.62 13.73 -0.08
C GLY A 73 0.36 13.12 0.91
N TYR A 74 0.58 11.80 0.84
CA TYR A 74 1.57 11.12 1.68
C TYR A 74 3.01 11.50 1.33
N GLU A 75 3.32 11.70 0.05
CA GLU A 75 4.64 12.15 -0.39
C GLU A 75 4.96 13.58 0.10
N ALA A 76 3.96 14.48 0.08
CA ALA A 76 4.09 15.83 0.60
C ALA A 76 4.22 15.87 2.14
N ALA A 77 3.49 15.00 2.83
CA ALA A 77 3.51 14.86 4.29
C ALA A 77 4.66 13.99 4.82
N TYR A 78 5.55 13.51 3.96
CA TYR A 78 6.54 12.48 4.31
C TYR A 78 7.38 12.86 5.53
N GLU A 79 8.01 14.03 5.53
CA GLU A 79 8.88 14.46 6.63
C GLU A 79 8.10 14.63 7.94
N ASP A 80 6.92 15.25 7.90
CA ASP A 80 6.07 15.42 9.09
C ASP A 80 5.66 14.06 9.71
N ILE A 81 5.38 13.06 8.86
CA ILE A 81 5.04 11.70 9.32
C ILE A 81 6.28 11.03 9.93
N LYS A 82 7.44 11.16 9.28
CA LYS A 82 8.72 10.63 9.77
C LYS A 82 9.10 11.23 11.12
N ASP A 83 8.91 12.54 11.31
CA ASP A 83 9.17 13.25 12.57
C ASP A 83 8.29 12.78 13.73
N CYS A 84 7.16 12.11 13.45
CA CYS A 84 6.32 11.47 14.46
C CYS A 84 6.81 10.05 14.87
N GLY A 85 8.06 9.70 14.55
CA GLY A 85 8.66 8.41 14.91
C GLY A 85 8.20 7.25 14.03
N VAL A 86 7.84 7.53 12.77
CA VAL A 86 7.52 6.50 11.76
C VAL A 86 8.80 6.14 10.99
N ASP A 87 9.08 4.85 10.85
CA ASP A 87 10.27 4.33 10.17
C ASP A 87 10.10 4.31 8.65
N GLU A 88 8.91 3.98 8.15
CA GLU A 88 8.64 3.82 6.72
C GLU A 88 7.20 4.24 6.38
N ILE A 89 7.01 4.72 5.15
CA ILE A 89 5.68 4.98 4.58
C ILE A 89 5.53 4.14 3.32
N LEU A 90 4.51 3.28 3.32
CA LEU A 90 4.26 2.30 2.26
C LEU A 90 2.93 2.57 1.55
N CYS A 91 2.94 2.54 0.23
CA CYS A 91 1.75 2.56 -0.62
C CYS A 91 1.55 1.17 -1.23
N LEU A 92 0.48 0.48 -0.85
CA LEU A 92 0.18 -0.88 -1.33
C LEU A 92 -0.97 -0.88 -2.34
N SER A 93 -0.79 -1.62 -3.44
CA SER A 93 -1.85 -1.89 -4.40
C SER A 93 -1.77 -3.32 -4.91
N VAL A 94 -2.92 -3.86 -5.34
CA VAL A 94 -3.01 -5.14 -6.06
C VAL A 94 -2.62 -4.91 -7.52
N ASN A 95 -1.33 -4.65 -7.71
CA ASN A 95 -0.65 -4.48 -8.99
C ASN A 95 0.73 -5.14 -8.88
N ASP A 96 1.29 -5.56 -10.02
CA ASP A 96 2.64 -6.11 -10.07
C ASP A 96 3.73 -5.02 -9.93
N ALA A 97 4.96 -5.45 -9.70
CA ALA A 97 6.11 -4.57 -9.47
C ALA A 97 6.43 -3.65 -10.66
N PHE A 98 6.15 -4.06 -11.89
CA PHE A 98 6.43 -3.24 -13.08
C PHE A 98 5.46 -2.07 -13.16
N VAL A 99 4.17 -2.35 -12.98
CA VAL A 99 3.12 -1.33 -12.94
C VAL A 99 3.36 -0.35 -11.78
N MET A 100 3.64 -0.86 -10.58
CA MET A 100 3.88 0.00 -9.41
C MET A 100 5.08 0.93 -9.64
N ARG A 101 6.19 0.41 -10.18
CA ARG A 101 7.37 1.25 -10.51
C ARG A 101 7.04 2.33 -11.54
N GLN A 102 6.45 1.95 -12.68
CA GLN A 102 6.14 2.93 -13.73
C GLN A 102 5.14 3.97 -13.26
N TRP A 103 4.19 3.58 -12.40
CA TRP A 103 3.26 4.52 -11.79
C TRP A 103 3.98 5.52 -10.88
N GLY A 104 4.85 5.08 -9.98
CA GLY A 104 5.62 5.99 -9.13
C GLY A 104 6.45 7.01 -9.92
N LEU A 105 7.10 6.57 -11.00
CA LEU A 105 7.80 7.48 -11.92
C LEU A 105 6.86 8.49 -12.59
N ALA A 106 5.69 8.04 -13.05
CA ALA A 106 4.67 8.91 -13.65
C ALA A 106 4.07 9.91 -12.64
N GLN A 107 4.13 9.60 -11.34
CA GLN A 107 3.73 10.48 -10.25
C GLN A 107 4.83 11.47 -9.84
N GLY A 108 6.01 11.40 -10.46
CA GLY A 108 7.14 12.27 -10.15
C GLY A 108 7.90 11.88 -8.88
N LEU A 109 7.71 10.65 -8.38
CA LEU A 109 8.49 10.15 -7.25
C LEU A 109 9.96 10.01 -7.63
N THR A 110 10.86 10.32 -6.69
CA THR A 110 12.31 10.19 -6.92
C THR A 110 12.75 8.76 -6.66
N GLU A 111 13.07 8.03 -7.73
CA GLU A 111 13.58 6.65 -7.67
C GLU A 111 14.91 6.61 -6.91
N ASP A 112 15.06 5.64 -6.00
CA ASP A 112 16.33 5.36 -5.34
C ASP A 112 17.21 4.54 -6.28
N LYS A 113 18.35 5.15 -6.67
CA LYS A 113 19.29 4.56 -7.62
C LYS A 113 20.44 3.82 -6.96
N THR A 114 20.43 3.66 -5.64
CA THR A 114 21.45 2.86 -4.95
C THR A 114 21.29 1.37 -5.30
N ILE A 115 22.42 0.65 -5.36
CA ILE A 115 22.39 -0.79 -5.64
C ILE A 115 21.69 -1.53 -4.49
N GLY A 116 20.75 -2.39 -4.82
CA GLY A 116 19.90 -3.10 -3.86
C GLY A 116 18.66 -2.31 -3.41
N ALA A 117 18.50 -1.06 -3.85
CA ALA A 117 17.31 -0.26 -3.56
C ALA A 117 16.04 -0.90 -4.14
N ASN A 118 14.95 -0.75 -3.40
CA ASN A 118 13.63 -1.23 -3.77
C ASN A 118 12.65 -0.06 -3.84
N GLY A 119 12.60 0.62 -5.00
CA GLY A 119 11.61 1.67 -5.26
C GLY A 119 12.16 3.08 -5.13
N PHE A 120 11.58 3.86 -4.22
CA PHE A 120 11.70 5.32 -4.18
C PHE A 120 12.29 5.81 -2.86
N THR A 121 12.85 7.01 -2.88
CA THR A 121 13.56 7.62 -1.73
C THR A 121 12.65 7.97 -0.55
N LYS A 122 11.36 8.21 -0.81
CA LYS A 122 10.34 8.56 0.20
C LYS A 122 9.30 7.46 0.33
N VAL A 123 8.07 7.67 -0.15
CA VAL A 123 7.01 6.65 -0.07
C VAL A 123 7.40 5.45 -0.94
N LYS A 124 7.46 4.26 -0.34
CA LYS A 124 7.79 3.01 -1.04
C LYS A 124 6.52 2.38 -1.59
N LEU A 125 6.57 1.97 -2.86
CA LEU A 125 5.43 1.34 -3.54
C LEU A 125 5.54 -0.19 -3.42
N VAL A 126 4.57 -0.81 -2.75
CA VAL A 126 4.56 -2.25 -2.46
C VAL A 126 3.62 -3.00 -3.43
N PRO A 127 4.14 -3.93 -4.25
CA PRO A 127 3.34 -4.65 -5.23
C PRO A 127 2.69 -5.91 -4.64
N ASP A 128 1.47 -5.81 -4.14
CA ASP A 128 0.68 -6.96 -3.70
C ASP A 128 -0.04 -7.64 -4.87
N GLY A 129 0.70 -7.94 -5.95
CA GLY A 129 0.13 -8.41 -7.22
C GLY A 129 -0.63 -9.73 -7.14
N ALA A 130 -0.42 -10.53 -6.08
CA ALA A 130 -1.16 -11.76 -5.80
C ALA A 130 -2.30 -11.59 -4.78
N CYS A 131 -2.56 -10.36 -4.33
CA CYS A 131 -3.58 -10.00 -3.35
C CYS A 131 -3.41 -10.72 -1.98
N LEU A 132 -2.20 -11.19 -1.66
CA LEU A 132 -2.00 -12.04 -0.47
C LEU A 132 -2.07 -11.21 0.81
N PHE A 133 -1.42 -10.04 0.82
CA PHE A 133 -1.48 -9.16 1.97
C PHE A 133 -2.87 -8.58 2.15
N THR A 134 -3.46 -8.10 1.05
CA THR A 134 -4.81 -7.52 1.00
C THR A 134 -5.86 -8.50 1.54
N ARG A 135 -5.86 -9.76 1.08
CA ARG A 135 -6.75 -10.81 1.58
C ARG A 135 -6.52 -11.09 3.05
N GLY A 136 -5.27 -11.19 3.49
CA GLY A 136 -4.95 -11.46 4.89
C GLY A 136 -5.32 -10.31 5.84
N MET A 137 -5.26 -9.07 5.36
CA MET A 137 -5.77 -7.90 6.08
C MET A 137 -7.30 -7.86 6.14
N GLY A 138 -7.97 -8.75 5.39
CA GLY A 138 -9.41 -8.77 5.22
C GLY A 138 -9.91 -7.59 4.40
N MET A 139 -9.08 -7.02 3.52
CA MET A 139 -9.30 -5.78 2.76
C MET A 139 -9.63 -6.01 1.27
N SER A 140 -9.97 -7.24 0.88
CA SER A 140 -10.26 -7.57 -0.50
C SER A 140 -11.64 -7.09 -0.94
N CYS A 141 -11.70 -6.47 -2.12
CA CYS A 141 -12.94 -6.03 -2.77
C CYS A 141 -12.90 -6.34 -4.27
N VAL A 142 -14.06 -6.54 -4.88
CA VAL A 142 -14.20 -6.64 -6.34
C VAL A 142 -14.78 -5.37 -6.93
N TRP A 143 -14.31 -5.03 -8.14
CA TRP A 143 -14.79 -3.92 -8.95
C TRP A 143 -15.07 -4.44 -10.37
N GLU A 144 -15.97 -5.40 -10.51
CA GLU A 144 -16.29 -6.04 -11.79
C GLU A 144 -17.28 -5.20 -12.59
N LYS A 145 -18.37 -4.75 -11.95
CA LYS A 145 -19.51 -4.16 -12.67
C LYS A 145 -19.24 -2.75 -13.18
N GLU A 146 -18.62 -1.91 -12.37
CA GLU A 146 -18.47 -0.48 -12.68
C GLU A 146 -17.14 -0.16 -13.37
N ARG A 147 -16.11 -1.00 -13.17
CA ARG A 147 -14.74 -0.70 -13.61
C ARG A 147 -14.00 -1.84 -14.30
N GLY A 148 -14.42 -3.09 -14.13
CA GLY A 148 -13.74 -4.26 -14.72
C GLY A 148 -12.33 -4.52 -14.16
N PHE A 149 -12.04 -4.14 -12.92
CA PHE A 149 -10.70 -4.30 -12.33
C PHE A 149 -10.45 -5.68 -11.72
N GLY A 150 -11.51 -6.47 -11.51
CA GLY A 150 -11.46 -7.72 -10.75
C GLY A 150 -11.25 -7.47 -9.26
N GLU A 151 -10.57 -8.40 -8.59
CA GLU A 151 -10.21 -8.30 -7.18
C GLU A 151 -9.10 -7.27 -6.95
N ARG A 152 -9.29 -6.38 -5.98
CA ARG A 152 -8.41 -5.28 -5.59
C ARG A 152 -8.42 -5.08 -4.08
N SER A 153 -7.51 -4.21 -3.62
CA SER A 153 -7.54 -3.73 -2.25
C SER A 153 -8.57 -2.63 -2.08
N TRP A 154 -9.32 -2.70 -0.98
CA TRP A 154 -10.12 -1.59 -0.50
C TRP A 154 -9.21 -0.43 -0.09
N ARG A 155 -9.73 0.80 -0.16
CA ARG A 155 -8.96 1.96 0.27
C ARG A 155 -8.93 2.02 1.80
N TYR A 156 -7.74 2.09 2.37
CA TYR A 156 -7.54 2.23 3.81
C TYR A 156 -6.16 2.82 4.10
N SER A 157 -5.94 3.28 5.33
CA SER A 157 -4.60 3.54 5.85
C SER A 157 -4.47 2.99 7.27
N ALA A 158 -3.25 2.68 7.68
CA ALA A 158 -2.98 2.04 8.95
C ALA A 158 -1.61 2.46 9.49
N VAL A 159 -1.49 2.43 10.81
CA VAL A 159 -0.20 2.40 11.50
C VAL A 159 0.03 0.97 11.95
N ILE A 160 1.14 0.38 11.53
CA ILE A 160 1.58 -0.94 11.93
C ILE A 160 2.82 -0.77 12.82
N ASN A 161 2.78 -1.31 14.02
CA ASN A 161 3.87 -1.24 14.98
C ASN A 161 4.31 -2.66 15.35
N ASP A 162 5.51 -3.04 14.91
CA ASP A 162 6.09 -4.37 15.08
C ASP A 162 5.12 -5.49 14.73
N MET A 163 4.76 -5.57 13.44
CA MET A 163 3.80 -6.53 12.89
C MET A 163 2.37 -6.47 13.47
N LYS A 164 2.04 -5.51 14.34
CA LYS A 164 0.69 -5.36 14.88
C LYS A 164 -0.01 -4.12 14.36
N VAL A 165 -1.31 -4.23 14.10
CA VAL A 165 -2.13 -3.06 13.75
C VAL A 165 -2.23 -2.16 14.97
N GLU A 166 -1.62 -0.99 14.93
CA GLU A 166 -1.75 0.04 15.96
C GLU A 166 -3.03 0.84 15.74
N LYS A 167 -3.28 1.24 14.49
CA LYS A 167 -4.45 2.02 14.08
C LYS A 167 -4.90 1.65 12.68
N LEU A 168 -6.21 1.64 12.44
CA LEU A 168 -6.79 1.34 11.13
C LEU A 168 -7.88 2.36 10.74
N PHE A 169 -7.76 2.93 9.54
CA PHE A 169 -8.70 3.87 8.93
C PHE A 169 -9.27 3.25 7.66
N ILE A 170 -10.53 2.80 7.73
CA ILE A 170 -11.20 2.09 6.64
C ILE A 170 -12.22 3.02 6.00
N GLU A 171 -12.09 3.22 4.69
CA GLU A 171 -13.01 4.08 3.96
C GLU A 171 -14.44 3.54 4.00
N GLY A 172 -15.42 4.43 4.18
CA GLY A 172 -16.84 4.06 4.30
C GLY A 172 -17.20 3.22 5.53
N GLY A 173 -16.27 3.04 6.49
CA GLY A 173 -16.48 2.24 7.70
C GLY A 173 -16.50 0.72 7.48
N GLY A 174 -16.25 0.26 6.25
CA GLY A 174 -16.27 -1.15 5.89
C GLY A 174 -16.15 -1.38 4.39
N ILE A 175 -15.95 -2.63 4.00
CA ILE A 175 -15.72 -3.00 2.60
C ILE A 175 -17.05 -3.23 1.91
N THR A 176 -17.21 -2.64 0.72
CA THR A 176 -18.36 -2.88 -0.15
C THR A 176 -17.89 -3.45 -1.48
N GLN A 177 -18.45 -4.58 -1.89
CA GLN A 177 -18.18 -5.21 -3.19
C GLN A 177 -18.93 -4.45 -4.29
N ASP A 178 -18.30 -4.18 -5.43
CA ASP A 178 -18.88 -3.39 -6.52
C ASP A 178 -19.52 -2.10 -5.98
N SER A 179 -18.76 -1.34 -5.17
CA SER A 179 -19.31 -0.23 -4.39
C SER A 179 -19.98 0.81 -5.27
N GLY A 180 -19.46 1.07 -6.46
CA GLY A 180 -19.77 2.23 -7.31
C GLY A 180 -18.87 3.42 -6.97
N PRO A 181 -19.04 4.06 -5.80
CA PRO A 181 -18.14 5.10 -5.31
C PRO A 181 -16.77 4.56 -4.90
N ASP A 182 -15.76 5.42 -4.98
CA ASP A 182 -14.41 5.20 -4.44
C ASP A 182 -14.20 6.17 -3.28
N PRO A 183 -14.63 5.80 -2.06
CA PRO A 183 -14.61 6.69 -0.90
C PRO A 183 -13.17 7.08 -0.54
N PHE A 184 -13.01 8.32 -0.08
CA PHE A 184 -11.75 8.88 0.39
C PHE A 184 -12.02 9.99 1.42
N GLU A 185 -12.28 9.57 2.65
CA GLU A 185 -12.79 10.36 3.75
C GLU A 185 -11.90 10.28 5.00
N CYS A 186 -11.15 9.19 5.19
CA CYS A 186 -10.38 8.98 6.41
C CYS A 186 -9.00 8.33 6.22
N SER A 187 -8.68 7.84 5.03
CA SER A 187 -7.38 7.20 4.77
C SER A 187 -6.29 8.20 4.35
N ASP A 188 -6.58 9.50 4.32
CA ASP A 188 -5.66 10.53 3.84
C ASP A 188 -4.51 10.84 4.81
N ALA A 189 -3.48 11.51 4.30
CA ALA A 189 -2.28 11.85 5.08
C ALA A 189 -2.54 12.83 6.24
N GLN A 190 -3.54 13.72 6.14
CA GLN A 190 -3.86 14.66 7.21
C GLN A 190 -4.57 13.95 8.36
N THR A 191 -5.50 13.04 8.07
CA THR A 191 -6.10 12.16 9.08
C THR A 191 -5.03 11.33 9.77
N MET A 192 -4.08 10.76 9.02
CA MET A 192 -2.94 10.02 9.57
C MET A 192 -2.07 10.90 10.49
N LEU A 193 -1.66 12.08 10.03
CA LEU A 193 -0.86 13.01 10.84
C LEU A 193 -1.57 13.46 12.12
N ALA A 194 -2.88 13.71 12.06
CA ALA A 194 -3.67 14.09 13.21
C ALA A 194 -3.74 12.99 14.27
N TYR A 195 -3.62 11.71 13.87
CA TYR A 195 -3.47 10.60 14.79
C TYR A 195 -2.05 10.52 15.36
N LEU A 196 -1.03 10.62 14.50
CA LEU A 196 0.38 10.46 14.90
C LEU A 196 0.90 11.54 15.86
N LYS A 197 0.29 12.74 15.83
CA LYS A 197 0.66 13.88 16.69
C LYS A 197 0.04 13.85 18.10
N LYS A 198 -0.78 12.83 18.42
CA LYS A 198 -1.41 12.65 19.74
C LYS A 198 -0.55 11.80 20.65
#